data_AF-A0A7S4V5L5-F1
#
_entry.id   AF-A0A7S4V5L5-F1
#
_cell.length_a   1.000
_cell.length_b   1.000
_cell.length_c   1.000
_cell.angle_alpha   90.00
_cell.angle_beta   90.00
_cell.angle_gamma   90.00
#
_symmetry.space_group_name_H-M   'P 1'
#
loop_
_entity.id
_entity.type
_entity.pdbx_description
1 polymer ?
#
loop_
_entity_poly.entity_id
_entity_poly.type
_entity_poly.pdbx_seq_one_letter_code
_entity_poly.pdbx_strand_id
1 'polypeptide(L)'
;TSAPSIVPSVTLTIAPSITPTAVPTMIPSISPIVTPTFAPIIILPTLSPSISPTPLNCTDPKVREELILSELVIISGQSALDDPNSPQGIAANWIINIDPLQVDPCTYPTLGQRYALAVFYNTMNGDQWT
;
A
#
# COMPACT_ATOMS: atom_id res chain seq x y z
N THR A 1 -64.21 -16.91 1.31
CA THR A 1 -64.56 -16.81 -0.13
C THR A 1 -64.76 -15.33 -0.40
N SER A 2 -64.01 -14.61 -1.22
CA SER A 2 -63.27 -14.93 -2.44
C SER A 2 -62.27 -13.80 -2.69
N ALA A 3 -61.02 -14.14 -3.00
CA ALA A 3 -60.02 -13.19 -3.48
C ALA A 3 -60.33 -12.75 -4.92
N PRO A 4 -60.00 -11.50 -5.30
CA PRO A 4 -59.76 -11.15 -6.68
C PRO A 4 -58.25 -10.97 -6.96
N SER A 5 -57.84 -11.60 -8.05
CA SER A 5 -56.53 -11.56 -8.69
C SER A 5 -56.39 -10.30 -9.55
N ILE A 6 -55.20 -9.69 -9.61
CA ILE A 6 -54.71 -8.94 -10.79
C ILE A 6 -53.16 -8.99 -10.80
N VAL A 7 -52.64 -9.51 -11.89
CA VAL A 7 -51.22 -9.60 -12.27
C VAL A 7 -50.84 -8.33 -13.05
N PRO A 8 -49.71 -7.66 -12.76
CA PRO A 8 -49.19 -6.64 -13.67
C PRO A 8 -48.30 -7.29 -14.75
N SER A 9 -48.75 -7.19 -15.99
CA SER A 9 -47.93 -7.42 -17.20
C SER A 9 -47.11 -6.16 -17.49
N VAL A 10 -45.79 -6.30 -17.62
CA VAL A 10 -44.91 -5.21 -18.07
C VAL A 10 -44.15 -5.70 -19.30
N THR A 11 -44.66 -5.34 -20.47
CA THR A 11 -43.99 -5.52 -21.76
C THR A 11 -43.02 -4.36 -21.98
N LEU A 12 -41.71 -4.65 -22.01
CA LEU A 12 -40.68 -3.71 -22.45
C LEU A 12 -40.48 -3.82 -23.96
N THR A 13 -40.70 -2.72 -24.67
CA THR A 13 -40.42 -2.59 -26.11
C THR A 13 -39.42 -1.45 -26.30
N ILE A 14 -38.15 -1.77 -26.55
CA ILE A 14 -37.19 -0.85 -27.16
C ILE A 14 -36.47 -1.61 -28.28
N ALA A 15 -36.67 -1.14 -29.51
CA ALA A 15 -36.05 -1.65 -30.72
C ALA A 15 -34.58 -1.18 -30.84
N PRO A 16 -33.67 -1.97 -31.42
CA PRO A 16 -32.32 -1.52 -31.74
C PRO A 16 -32.31 -0.69 -33.03
N SER A 17 -31.62 0.45 -33.02
CA SER A 17 -31.28 1.19 -34.24
C SER A 17 -29.84 1.65 -34.14
N ILE A 18 -28.94 0.97 -34.84
CA ILE A 18 -27.72 1.56 -35.40
C ILE A 18 -27.31 0.76 -36.65
N THR A 19 -27.31 1.43 -37.79
CA THR A 19 -26.86 0.89 -39.09
C THR A 19 -25.37 1.20 -39.26
N PRO A 20 -24.48 0.22 -39.48
CA PRO A 20 -23.10 0.53 -39.85
C PRO A 20 -22.96 0.66 -41.38
N THR A 21 -22.54 1.83 -41.85
CA THR A 21 -22.16 2.08 -43.26
C THR A 21 -20.79 1.44 -43.53
N ALA A 22 -20.72 0.64 -44.58
CA ALA A 22 -19.54 -0.12 -44.97
C ALA A 22 -18.67 0.59 -46.02
N VAL A 23 -17.37 0.27 -45.96
CA VAL A 23 -16.31 0.28 -47.00
C VAL A 23 -15.55 1.59 -47.28
N PRO A 24 -14.21 1.54 -47.16
CA PRO A 24 -13.32 2.20 -48.12
C PRO A 24 -12.60 1.18 -49.03
N THR A 25 -12.56 1.52 -50.31
CA THR A 25 -11.99 0.80 -51.46
C THR A 25 -10.45 0.85 -51.49
N MET A 26 -9.84 -0.21 -52.02
CA MET A 26 -8.39 -0.43 -52.17
C MET A 26 -7.94 -0.20 -53.63
N ILE A 27 -6.90 0.62 -53.89
CA ILE A 27 -6.00 0.54 -55.07
C ILE A 27 -4.56 1.04 -54.71
N PRO A 28 -3.45 0.34 -55.07
CA PRO A 28 -2.07 0.65 -54.66
C PRO A 28 -1.11 1.19 -55.75
N SER A 29 0.15 1.48 -55.33
CA SER A 29 1.42 1.63 -56.08
C SER A 29 1.79 3.04 -56.57
N ILE A 30 2.95 3.61 -56.18
CA ILE A 30 4.26 3.58 -56.88
C ILE A 30 5.39 4.07 -55.94
N SER A 31 6.53 3.37 -55.83
CA SER A 31 7.75 3.83 -55.13
C SER A 31 8.64 4.71 -56.03
N PRO A 32 9.47 5.59 -55.43
CA PRO A 32 10.89 5.55 -55.79
C PRO A 32 11.81 5.45 -54.56
N ILE A 33 12.84 4.63 -54.76
CA ILE A 33 13.97 4.37 -53.86
C ILE A 33 14.82 5.64 -53.72
N VAL A 34 14.97 6.14 -52.49
CA VAL A 34 16.15 6.92 -52.08
C VAL A 34 16.52 6.43 -50.70
N THR A 35 17.66 5.75 -50.58
CA THR A 35 18.25 5.34 -49.30
C THR A 35 19.05 6.50 -48.70
N PRO A 36 18.59 7.14 -47.60
CA PRO A 36 19.51 7.85 -46.72
C PRO A 36 20.17 6.84 -45.79
N THR A 37 21.47 6.62 -46.00
CA THR A 37 22.34 5.93 -45.06
C THR A 37 22.51 6.82 -43.83
N PHE A 38 21.77 6.55 -42.76
CA PHE A 38 22.20 6.93 -41.42
C PHE A 38 21.73 5.86 -40.45
N ALA A 39 22.68 5.05 -39.98
CA ALA A 39 22.42 4.04 -38.96
C ALA A 39 21.79 4.71 -37.73
N PRO A 40 20.75 4.11 -37.11
CA PRO A 40 20.31 4.58 -35.82
C PRO A 40 21.46 4.34 -34.83
N ILE A 41 21.96 5.39 -34.20
CA ILE A 41 22.76 5.24 -32.98
C ILE A 41 21.78 4.67 -31.95
N ILE A 42 21.86 3.35 -31.73
CA ILE A 42 21.15 2.70 -30.63
C ILE A 42 21.85 3.18 -29.35
N ILE A 43 21.29 4.22 -28.73
CA ILE A 43 21.56 4.48 -27.32
C ILE A 43 20.72 3.45 -26.57
N LEU A 44 21.34 2.33 -26.20
CA LEU A 44 20.73 1.37 -25.30
C LEU A 44 20.39 2.11 -24.00
N PRO A 45 19.16 2.04 -23.46
CA PRO A 45 18.91 2.54 -22.12
C PRO A 45 19.73 1.68 -21.16
N THR A 46 20.90 2.15 -20.75
CA THR A 46 21.74 1.48 -19.74
C THR A 46 21.23 1.78 -18.34
N LEU A 47 19.95 1.61 -18.09
CA LEU A 47 19.42 1.58 -16.73
C LEU A 47 18.39 0.45 -16.63
N SER A 48 18.89 -0.78 -16.71
CA SER A 48 18.27 -1.85 -15.92
C SER A 48 18.42 -1.40 -14.46
N PRO A 49 17.36 -1.18 -13.68
CA PRO A 49 17.51 -1.05 -12.25
C PRO A 49 18.01 -2.42 -11.75
N SER A 50 19.32 -2.56 -11.57
CA SER A 50 19.88 -3.67 -10.80
C SER A 50 19.64 -3.36 -9.34
N ILE A 51 18.37 -3.34 -8.93
CA ILE A 51 18.02 -3.47 -7.52
C ILE A 51 17.96 -4.96 -7.28
N SER A 52 19.14 -5.56 -7.08
CA SER A 52 19.18 -6.81 -6.34
C SER A 52 18.52 -6.50 -4.98
N PRO A 53 17.49 -7.27 -4.55
CA PRO A 53 16.84 -7.01 -3.28
C PRO A 53 17.90 -7.04 -2.19
N THR A 54 18.15 -5.89 -1.58
CA THR A 54 19.04 -5.83 -0.42
C THR A 54 18.31 -6.57 0.71
N PRO A 55 18.93 -7.56 1.37
CA PRO A 55 18.29 -8.22 2.49
C PRO A 55 17.97 -7.18 3.57
N LEU A 56 16.72 -7.18 4.05
CA LEU A 56 16.27 -6.26 5.08
C LEU A 56 17.07 -6.51 6.36
N ASN A 57 17.88 -5.52 6.76
CA ASN A 57 18.55 -5.56 8.04
C ASN A 57 17.69 -4.85 9.08
N CYS A 58 16.87 -5.62 9.78
CA CYS A 58 15.94 -5.10 10.78
C CYS A 58 16.64 -4.60 12.06
N THR A 59 17.94 -4.85 12.20
CA THR A 59 18.76 -4.36 13.32
C THR A 59 19.46 -3.04 12.99
N ASP A 60 19.43 -2.57 11.73
CA ASP A 60 19.87 -1.22 11.42
C ASP A 60 19.03 -0.21 12.21
N PRO A 61 19.62 0.74 12.96
CA PRO A 61 18.86 1.58 13.88
C PRO A 61 17.68 2.32 13.26
N LYS A 62 17.84 2.85 12.03
CA LYS A 62 16.78 3.60 11.35
C LYS A 62 15.68 2.68 10.86
N VAL A 63 16.05 1.56 10.25
CA VAL A 63 15.10 0.55 9.78
C VAL A 63 14.34 -0.04 10.96
N ARG A 64 15.02 -0.33 12.07
CA ARG A 64 14.43 -0.87 13.29
C ARG A 64 13.36 0.07 13.83
N GLU A 65 13.68 1.36 13.95
CA GLU A 65 12.74 2.38 14.41
C GLU A 65 11.52 2.48 13.48
N GLU A 66 11.74 2.55 12.17
CA GLU A 66 10.65 2.63 11.17
C GLU A 66 9.71 1.42 11.25
N LEU A 67 10.26 0.21 11.36
CA LEU A 67 9.47 -1.02 11.48
C LEU A 67 8.70 -1.08 12.80
N ILE A 68 9.32 -0.67 13.91
CA ILE A 68 8.63 -0.56 15.21
C ILE A 68 7.46 0.39 15.06
N LEU A 69 7.70 1.63 14.63
CA LEU A 69 6.65 2.65 14.50
C LEU A 69 5.53 2.20 13.56
N SER A 70 5.87 1.54 12.44
CA SER A 70 4.88 0.97 11.53
C SER A 70 3.95 -0.03 12.21
N GLU A 71 4.43 -0.84 13.15
CA GLU A 71 3.59 -1.76 13.92
C GLU A 71 2.77 -1.01 14.98
N LEU A 72 3.40 -0.07 15.71
CA LEU A 72 2.75 0.67 16.79
C LEU A 72 1.59 1.55 16.29
N VAL A 73 1.70 2.12 15.08
CA VAL A 73 0.64 2.93 14.45
C VAL A 73 -0.65 2.13 14.30
N ILE A 74 -0.58 0.83 14.02
CA ILE A 74 -1.77 -0.03 13.89
C ILE A 74 -2.48 -0.18 15.24
N ILE A 75 -1.75 -0.15 16.35
CA ILE A 75 -2.28 -0.37 17.70
C ILE A 75 -2.87 0.91 18.29
N SER A 76 -2.20 2.06 18.07
CA SER A 76 -2.52 3.31 18.79
C SER A 76 -2.95 4.47 17.91
N GLY A 77 -2.75 4.37 16.59
CA GLY A 77 -2.94 5.46 15.65
C GLY A 77 -1.82 6.49 15.68
N GLN A 78 -1.60 7.13 14.52
CA GLN A 78 -0.52 8.09 14.31
C GLN A 78 -0.59 9.27 15.29
N SER A 79 -1.78 9.84 15.51
CA SER A 79 -1.94 11.04 16.35
C SER A 79 -1.52 10.83 17.80
N ALA A 80 -1.69 9.63 18.35
CA ALA A 80 -1.24 9.32 19.70
C ALA A 80 0.29 9.20 19.75
N LEU A 81 0.91 8.62 18.72
CA LEU A 81 2.35 8.47 18.62
C LEU A 81 3.08 9.80 18.31
N ASP A 82 2.42 10.72 17.61
CA ASP A 82 2.95 12.05 17.31
C ASP A 82 3.03 12.96 18.56
N ASP A 83 2.23 12.69 19.60
CA ASP A 83 2.31 13.40 20.87
C ASP A 83 3.33 12.69 21.79
N PRO A 84 4.53 13.27 22.02
CA PRO A 84 5.55 12.65 22.84
C PRO A 84 5.19 12.58 24.33
N ASN A 85 4.17 13.32 24.78
CA ASN A 85 3.70 13.29 26.17
C ASN A 85 2.53 12.34 26.38
N SER A 86 1.98 11.76 25.32
CA SER A 86 0.95 10.74 25.46
C SER A 86 1.55 9.45 26.04
N PRO A 87 0.76 8.62 26.73
CA PRO A 87 1.23 7.30 27.17
C PRO A 87 1.77 6.43 26.03
N GLN A 88 1.21 6.58 24.83
CA GLN A 88 1.62 5.89 23.60
C GLN A 88 2.97 6.39 23.10
N GLY A 89 3.16 7.71 23.01
CA GLY A 89 4.43 8.32 22.62
C GLY A 89 5.56 7.98 23.58
N ILE A 90 5.30 8.03 24.89
CA ILE A 90 6.27 7.64 25.92
C ILE A 90 6.63 6.16 25.81
N ALA A 91 5.64 5.28 25.66
CA ALA A 91 5.86 3.84 25.49
C ALA A 91 6.63 3.52 24.20
N ALA A 92 6.33 4.19 23.09
CA ALA A 92 7.04 4.03 21.83
C ALA A 92 8.50 4.46 21.98
N ASN A 93 8.76 5.63 22.56
CA ASN A 93 10.11 6.10 22.85
C ASN A 93 10.87 5.11 23.75
N TRP A 94 10.21 4.53 24.74
CA TRP A 94 10.83 3.51 25.59
C TRP A 94 11.22 2.26 24.79
N ILE A 95 10.32 1.70 23.97
CA ILE A 95 10.61 0.53 23.12
C ILE A 95 11.78 0.80 22.16
N ILE A 96 11.84 2.00 21.60
CA ILE A 96 12.87 2.36 20.61
C ILE A 96 14.21 2.61 21.32
N ASN A 97 14.25 3.45 22.36
CA ASN A 97 15.51 4.02 22.84
C ASN A 97 15.99 3.47 24.19
N ILE A 98 15.09 2.92 25.01
CA ILE A 98 15.38 2.63 26.43
C ILE A 98 15.33 1.14 26.73
N ASP A 99 14.45 0.42 26.03
CA ASP A 99 14.19 -0.99 26.23
C ASP A 99 15.49 -1.81 26.23
N PRO A 100 15.84 -2.48 27.35
CA PRO A 100 17.10 -3.21 27.47
C PRO A 100 17.20 -4.42 26.53
N LEU A 101 16.08 -4.95 26.02
CA LEU A 101 16.11 -6.05 25.07
C LEU A 101 16.38 -5.60 23.63
N GLN A 102 16.25 -4.29 23.33
CA GLN A 102 16.47 -3.73 22.00
C GLN A 102 15.86 -4.61 20.89
N VAL A 103 14.54 -4.85 21.01
CA VAL A 103 13.81 -5.83 20.19
C VAL A 103 14.08 -5.67 18.69
N ASP A 104 14.29 -6.81 18.03
CA ASP A 104 14.36 -6.94 16.58
C ASP A 104 12.95 -7.22 16.04
N PRO A 105 12.33 -6.28 15.30
CA PRO A 105 10.96 -6.41 14.80
C PRO A 105 10.76 -7.62 13.88
N CYS A 106 11.81 -8.09 13.22
CA CYS A 106 11.70 -9.21 12.28
C CYS A 106 11.67 -10.57 12.98
N THR A 107 12.13 -10.64 14.22
CA THR A 107 12.21 -11.89 14.98
C THR A 107 11.42 -11.86 16.29
N TYR A 108 10.83 -10.73 16.65
CA TYR A 108 10.08 -10.53 17.90
C TYR A 108 8.56 -10.39 17.64
N PRO A 109 7.80 -11.50 17.52
CA PRO A 109 6.39 -11.48 17.09
C PRO A 109 5.42 -10.88 18.13
N THR A 110 5.89 -10.62 19.36
CA THR A 110 5.09 -10.08 20.46
C THR A 110 5.38 -8.62 20.74
N LEU A 111 5.96 -7.89 19.76
CA LEU A 111 6.27 -6.46 19.88
C LEU A 111 5.03 -5.66 20.31
N GLY A 112 3.90 -5.85 19.63
CA GLY A 112 2.63 -5.21 20.01
C GLY A 112 2.16 -5.52 21.44
N GLN A 113 2.33 -6.75 21.94
CA GLN A 113 1.96 -7.10 23.32
C GLN A 113 2.82 -6.35 24.33
N ARG A 114 4.12 -6.30 24.07
CA ARG A 114 5.08 -5.60 24.92
C ARG A 114 4.82 -4.10 24.93
N TYR A 115 4.56 -3.52 23.77
CA TYR A 115 4.15 -2.13 23.64
C TYR A 115 2.85 -1.86 24.40
N ALA A 116 1.83 -2.71 24.27
CA ALA A 116 0.57 -2.55 25.00
C ALA A 116 0.77 -2.54 26.51
N LEU A 117 1.67 -3.38 27.04
CA LEU A 117 2.04 -3.36 28.46
C LEU A 117 2.76 -2.06 28.86
N ALA A 118 3.65 -1.54 28.02
CA ALA A 118 4.30 -0.26 28.26
C ALA A 118 3.31 0.91 28.24
N VAL A 119 2.32 0.90 27.33
CA VAL A 119 1.23 1.89 27.34
C VAL A 119 0.42 1.78 28.63
N PHE A 120 0.04 0.56 29.02
CA PHE A 120 -0.71 0.29 30.24
C PHE A 120 0.02 0.78 31.50
N TYR A 121 1.34 0.53 31.57
CA TYR A 121 2.19 1.07 32.62
C TYR A 121 2.11 2.60 32.70
N ASN A 122 2.23 3.29 31.56
CA ASN A 122 2.18 4.76 31.52
C ASN A 122 0.78 5.33 31.80
N THR A 123 -0.30 4.64 31.44
CA THR A 123 -1.67 5.13 31.65
C THR A 123 -2.16 5.03 33.08
N MET A 124 -1.62 4.12 33.91
CA MET A 124 -2.04 3.99 35.32
C MET A 124 -0.91 4.27 36.30
N ASN A 125 0.01 5.16 35.94
CA ASN A 125 1.07 5.61 36.83
C ASN A 125 1.87 4.44 37.42
N GLY A 126 2.39 3.58 36.54
CA GLY A 126 3.16 2.38 36.88
C GLY A 126 4.28 2.59 37.89
N ASP A 127 4.89 3.77 37.89
CA ASP A 127 5.90 4.18 38.87
C ASP A 127 5.40 4.17 40.32
N GLN A 128 4.09 4.06 40.55
CA GLN A 128 3.43 4.08 41.87
C GLN A 128 2.91 2.71 42.32
N TRP A 129 3.16 1.62 41.59
CA TRP A 129 2.59 0.29 41.90
C TRP A 129 3.31 -0.49 43.02
N THR A 130 4.13 0.20 43.81
CA THR A 130 4.95 -0.39 44.89
C THR A 130 4.11 -0.80 46.10
#